data_AF-E4TWD5-F1
#
_entry.id   AF-E4TWD5-F1
#
_cell.length_a   1.000
_cell.length_b   1.000
_cell.length_c   1.000
_cell.angle_alpha   90.00
_cell.angle_beta   90.00
_cell.angle_gamma   90.00
#
_symmetry.space_group_name_H-M   'P 1'
#
loop_
_entity.id
_entity.type
_entity.pdbx_description
1 polymer ?
#
loop_
_entity_poly.entity_id
_entity_poly.type
_entity_poly.pdbx_seq_one_letter_code
_entity_poly.pdbx_strand_id
1 'polypeptide(L)'
;MSQAIFNAIAFQDLETLEQCLESGASPKLPNDEGIAPLTLVASQIKKSFEEGAYQEEDMYKKMAAMLIVHGAPEDDLHHECGEVSNLCRFICRHVIDLSLAQQDSRRISELIDANRLWFEGDDVELKTAFITAIEKGDKNRIDAMFDNGQVHYTYEQ
;
A
#
# COMPACT_ATOMS: atom_id res chain seq x y z
N MET A 1 -1.82 -11.58 19.91
CA MET A 1 -1.58 -10.38 19.08
C MET A 1 -2.09 -10.55 17.64
N SER A 2 -2.14 -11.76 17.07
CA SER A 2 -2.71 -11.97 15.72
C SER A 2 -4.17 -11.52 15.62
N GLN A 3 -5.02 -11.82 16.62
CA GLN A 3 -6.45 -11.49 16.59
C GLN A 3 -6.77 -9.99 16.38
N ALA A 4 -5.89 -9.08 16.81
CA ALA A 4 -6.13 -7.65 16.67
C ALA A 4 -6.11 -7.22 15.19
N ILE A 5 -5.18 -7.75 14.40
CA ILE A 5 -5.12 -7.52 12.94
C ILE A 5 -6.41 -8.03 12.28
N PHE A 6 -6.86 -9.24 12.63
CA PHE A 6 -8.07 -9.83 12.05
C PHE A 6 -9.33 -9.05 12.41
N ASN A 7 -9.44 -8.57 13.66
CA ASN A 7 -10.54 -7.70 14.06
C ASN A 7 -10.52 -6.38 13.29
N ALA A 8 -9.36 -5.76 13.15
CA ALA A 8 -9.23 -4.51 12.39
C ALA A 8 -9.69 -4.71 10.93
N ILE A 9 -9.28 -5.80 10.28
CA ILE A 9 -9.74 -6.18 8.93
C ILE A 9 -11.26 -6.36 8.88
N ALA A 10 -11.83 -7.13 9.82
CA ALA A 10 -13.27 -7.39 9.85
C ALA A 10 -14.12 -6.12 10.03
N PHE A 11 -13.59 -5.12 10.74
CA PHE A 11 -14.28 -3.85 10.97
C PHE A 11 -13.83 -2.71 10.05
N GLN A 12 -12.99 -2.99 9.04
CA GLN A 12 -12.42 -2.00 8.12
C GLN A 12 -11.72 -0.82 8.85
N ASP A 13 -11.11 -1.12 9.99
CA ASP A 13 -10.46 -0.14 10.85
C ASP A 13 -8.98 0.01 10.45
N LEU A 14 -8.72 0.93 9.52
CA LEU A 14 -7.37 1.23 9.04
C LEU A 14 -6.45 1.73 10.18
N GLU A 15 -6.97 2.56 11.08
CA GLU A 15 -6.16 3.15 12.14
C GLU A 15 -5.69 2.06 13.13
N THR A 16 -6.61 1.18 13.56
CA THR A 16 -6.25 0.05 14.41
C THR A 16 -5.31 -0.92 13.70
N LEU A 17 -5.51 -1.15 12.39
CA LEU A 17 -4.60 -1.99 11.61
C LEU A 17 -3.19 -1.40 11.59
N GLU A 18 -3.05 -0.10 11.31
CA GLU A 18 -1.78 0.62 11.27
C GLU A 18 -1.05 0.52 12.61
N GLN A 19 -1.74 0.85 13.70
CA GLN A 19 -1.20 0.79 15.06
C GLN A 19 -0.70 -0.62 15.42
N CYS A 20 -1.43 -1.67 15.02
CA CYS A 20 -0.99 -3.05 15.24
C CYS A 20 0.31 -3.34 14.49
N LEU A 21 0.40 -2.96 13.22
CA LEU A 21 1.55 -3.20 12.36
C LEU A 21 2.78 -2.41 12.79
N GLU A 22 2.61 -1.16 13.20
CA GLU A 22 3.67 -0.31 13.77
C GLU A 22 4.16 -0.83 15.12
N SER A 23 3.27 -1.44 15.92
CA SER A 23 3.63 -2.11 17.18
C SER A 23 4.37 -3.45 16.97
N GLY A 24 4.64 -3.84 15.73
CA GLY A 24 5.37 -5.07 15.39
C GLY A 24 4.50 -6.32 15.32
N ALA A 25 3.18 -6.20 15.26
CA ALA A 25 2.33 -7.35 14.97
C ALA A 25 2.65 -7.89 13.57
N SER A 26 2.91 -9.19 13.47
CA SER A 26 3.31 -9.79 12.21
C SER A 26 2.12 -9.97 11.27
N PRO A 27 2.14 -9.39 10.05
CA PRO A 27 1.06 -9.57 9.07
C PRO A 27 1.12 -10.93 8.36
N LYS A 28 2.09 -11.79 8.71
CA LYS A 28 2.30 -13.12 8.12
C LYS A 28 1.62 -14.24 8.89
N LEU A 29 1.29 -13.99 10.16
CA LEU A 29 0.83 -15.05 11.05
C LEU A 29 -0.66 -15.32 10.82
N PRO A 30 -1.06 -16.57 10.52
CA PRO A 30 -2.47 -16.89 10.33
C PRO A 30 -3.27 -16.82 11.63
N ASN A 31 -4.60 -16.72 11.49
CA ASN A 31 -5.54 -16.90 12.59
C ASN A 31 -5.66 -18.39 12.98
N ASP A 32 -6.54 -18.68 13.94
CA ASP A 32 -6.80 -20.05 14.41
C ASP A 32 -7.40 -20.97 13.33
N GLU A 33 -7.88 -20.42 12.22
CA GLU A 33 -8.39 -21.15 11.05
C GLU A 33 -7.31 -21.41 9.99
N GLY A 34 -6.08 -20.94 10.22
CA GLY A 34 -4.98 -21.06 9.27
C GLY A 34 -5.00 -20.02 8.16
N ILE A 35 -5.86 -18.99 8.25
CA ILE A 35 -6.00 -17.93 7.24
C ILE A 35 -5.05 -16.78 7.58
N ALA A 36 -4.17 -16.42 6.64
CA ALA A 36 -3.30 -15.26 6.77
C ALA A 36 -4.09 -13.93 6.62
N PRO A 37 -3.64 -12.83 7.25
CA PRO A 37 -4.32 -11.53 7.13
C PRO A 37 -4.52 -11.08 5.69
N LEU A 38 -3.52 -11.24 4.83
CA LEU A 38 -3.60 -10.80 3.43
C LEU A 38 -4.57 -11.69 2.62
N THR A 39 -4.63 -12.99 2.89
CA THR A 39 -5.63 -13.90 2.30
C THR A 39 -7.05 -13.47 2.65
N LEU A 40 -7.30 -13.09 3.91
CA LEU A 40 -8.60 -12.57 4.32
C LEU A 40 -8.95 -11.29 3.57
N VAL A 41 -8.02 -10.33 3.49
CA VAL A 41 -8.23 -9.08 2.73
C VAL A 41 -8.51 -9.36 1.25
N ALA A 42 -7.78 -10.30 0.62
CA ALA A 42 -7.99 -10.68 -0.78
C ALA A 42 -9.44 -11.15 -1.03
N SER A 43 -9.96 -12.02 -0.16
CA SER A 43 -11.36 -12.47 -0.22
C SER A 43 -12.37 -11.32 -0.15
N GLN A 44 -12.08 -10.30 0.65
CA GLN A 44 -12.96 -9.16 0.81
C GLN A 44 -12.90 -8.23 -0.40
N ILE A 45 -11.71 -7.99 -0.99
CA ILE A 45 -11.57 -7.24 -2.25
C ILE A 45 -12.44 -7.89 -3.34
N LYS A 46 -12.30 -9.20 -3.52
CA LYS A 46 -13.06 -9.95 -4.52
C LYS A 46 -14.56 -9.81 -4.31
N LYS A 47 -15.02 -10.02 -3.06
CA LYS A 47 -16.42 -9.90 -2.70
C LYS A 47 -16.96 -8.50 -2.96
N SER A 48 -16.27 -7.46 -2.49
CA SER A 48 -16.71 -6.07 -2.69
C SER A 48 -16.77 -5.69 -4.17
N PHE A 49 -15.84 -6.19 -5.00
CA PHE A 49 -15.89 -6.01 -6.45
C PHE A 49 -17.11 -6.70 -7.07
N GLU A 50 -17.37 -7.97 -6.74
CA GLU A 50 -18.52 -8.74 -7.23
C GLU A 50 -19.87 -8.09 -6.84
N GLU A 51 -19.91 -7.44 -5.68
CA GLU A 51 -21.08 -6.72 -5.16
C GLU A 51 -21.18 -5.27 -5.69
N GLY A 52 -20.17 -4.77 -6.41
CA GLY A 52 -20.11 -3.39 -6.89
C GLY A 52 -19.90 -2.35 -5.77
N ALA A 53 -19.42 -2.79 -4.61
CA ALA A 53 -19.14 -1.97 -3.44
C ALA A 53 -17.74 -1.33 -3.53
N TYR A 54 -17.53 -0.46 -4.52
CA TYR A 54 -16.21 0.12 -4.85
C TYR A 54 -15.53 0.86 -3.68
N GLN A 55 -16.31 1.45 -2.76
CA GLN A 55 -15.73 2.12 -1.58
C GLN A 55 -15.11 1.14 -0.58
N GLU A 56 -15.75 -0.02 -0.40
CA GLU A 56 -15.23 -1.09 0.44
C GLU A 56 -14.04 -1.77 -0.24
N GLU A 57 -14.12 -1.97 -1.55
CA GLU A 57 -13.02 -2.48 -2.36
C GLU A 57 -11.76 -1.61 -2.18
N ASP A 58 -11.88 -0.29 -2.32
CA ASP A 58 -10.77 0.65 -2.09
C ASP A 58 -10.25 0.59 -0.65
N MET A 59 -11.12 0.37 0.32
CA MET A 59 -10.72 0.21 1.73
C MET A 59 -9.86 -1.03 1.92
N TYR A 60 -10.30 -2.19 1.40
CA TYR A 60 -9.53 -3.41 1.48
C TYR A 60 -8.23 -3.36 0.68
N LYS A 61 -8.19 -2.63 -0.45
CA LYS A 61 -6.94 -2.37 -1.18
C LYS A 61 -5.94 -1.55 -0.37
N LYS A 62 -6.40 -0.58 0.43
CA LYS A 62 -5.54 0.13 1.39
C LYS A 62 -5.02 -0.81 2.48
N MET A 63 -5.87 -1.68 3.03
CA MET A 63 -5.45 -2.67 4.03
C MET A 63 -4.42 -3.65 3.47
N ALA A 64 -4.61 -4.13 2.24
CA ALA A 64 -3.65 -4.99 1.55
C ALA A 64 -2.29 -4.29 1.41
N ALA A 65 -2.29 -3.03 0.96
CA ALA A 65 -1.07 -2.23 0.85
C ALA A 65 -0.32 -2.12 2.19
N MET A 66 -1.03 -1.85 3.28
CA MET A 66 -0.42 -1.79 4.63
C MET A 66 0.21 -3.13 5.03
N LEU A 67 -0.51 -4.23 4.84
CA LEU A 67 0.00 -5.57 5.18
C LEU A 67 1.28 -5.90 4.39
N ILE A 68 1.29 -5.63 3.07
CA ILE A 68 2.44 -5.89 2.19
C ILE A 68 3.64 -5.04 2.59
N VAL A 69 3.42 -3.74 2.85
CA VAL A 69 4.47 -2.81 3.28
C VAL A 69 5.08 -3.20 4.64
N HIS A 70 4.31 -3.87 5.50
CA HIS A 70 4.79 -4.45 6.76
C HIS A 70 5.25 -5.91 6.63
N GLY A 71 5.37 -6.40 5.39
CA GLY A 71 6.05 -7.64 5.05
C GLY A 71 5.15 -8.83 4.77
N ALA A 72 3.83 -8.68 4.62
CA ALA A 72 3.01 -9.77 4.08
C ALA A 72 3.47 -10.13 2.66
N PRO A 73 3.57 -11.43 2.31
CA PRO A 73 4.00 -11.82 0.98
C PRO A 73 2.91 -11.48 -0.03
N GLU A 74 3.23 -10.65 -1.02
CA GLU A 74 2.28 -10.20 -2.06
C GLU A 74 1.65 -11.37 -2.84
N ASP A 75 2.36 -12.50 -2.95
CA ASP A 75 1.87 -13.74 -3.56
C ASP A 75 0.59 -14.30 -2.89
N ASP A 76 0.31 -13.97 -1.61
CA ASP A 76 -0.92 -14.41 -0.94
C ASP A 76 -2.20 -13.77 -1.54
N LEU A 77 -2.05 -12.79 -2.45
CA LEU A 77 -3.15 -12.22 -3.24
C LEU A 77 -3.54 -13.06 -4.47
N HIS A 78 -2.64 -13.91 -4.96
CA HIS A 78 -2.64 -14.43 -6.34
C HIS A 78 -3.69 -15.49 -6.69
N HIS A 79 -4.63 -15.82 -5.79
CA HIS A 79 -5.70 -16.77 -6.12
C HIS A 79 -7.11 -16.17 -6.13
N GLU A 80 -7.32 -14.99 -5.55
CA GLU A 80 -8.67 -14.45 -5.37
C GLU A 80 -8.94 -13.15 -6.11
N CYS A 81 -7.93 -12.31 -6.37
CA CYS A 81 -8.16 -10.97 -6.92
C CYS A 81 -7.74 -10.72 -8.38
N GLY A 82 -6.87 -11.53 -8.98
CA GLY A 82 -6.48 -11.38 -10.39
C GLY A 82 -6.16 -9.93 -10.82
N GLU A 83 -6.65 -9.50 -11.99
CA GLU A 83 -6.49 -8.13 -12.52
C GLU A 83 -7.26 -7.05 -11.71
N VAL A 84 -8.15 -7.43 -10.80
CA VAL A 84 -8.98 -6.51 -9.99
C VAL A 84 -8.15 -5.79 -8.94
N SER A 85 -7.06 -6.41 -8.49
CA SER A 85 -6.17 -5.86 -7.46
C SER A 85 -5.05 -5.02 -8.05
N ASN A 86 -5.35 -4.01 -8.86
CA ASN A 86 -4.34 -2.98 -9.15
C ASN A 86 -3.93 -2.26 -7.84
N LEU A 87 -3.01 -2.89 -7.12
CA LEU A 87 -2.53 -2.53 -5.80
C LEU A 87 -1.28 -1.68 -5.88
N CYS A 88 -0.58 -1.65 -7.02
CA CYS A 88 0.62 -0.85 -7.20
C CYS A 88 0.39 0.59 -6.75
N ARG A 89 -0.73 1.21 -7.17
CA ARG A 89 -1.12 2.55 -6.72
C ARG A 89 -1.27 2.65 -5.20
N PHE A 90 -1.95 1.68 -4.58
CA PHE A 90 -2.23 1.69 -3.14
C PHE A 90 -0.96 1.44 -2.31
N ILE A 91 -0.13 0.48 -2.74
CA ILE A 91 1.18 0.19 -2.13
C ILE A 91 2.07 1.42 -2.23
N CYS A 92 2.26 1.96 -3.45
CA CYS A 92 3.08 3.15 -3.65
C CYS A 92 2.59 4.32 -2.81
N ARG A 93 1.27 4.57 -2.81
CA ARG A 93 0.72 5.69 -2.05
C ARG A 93 0.90 5.51 -0.55
N HIS A 94 0.67 4.32 -0.01
CA HIS A 94 0.89 4.05 1.41
C HIS A 94 2.36 4.23 1.80
N VAL A 95 3.30 3.72 0.99
CA VAL A 95 4.73 3.94 1.21
C VAL A 95 5.08 5.44 1.17
N ILE A 96 4.52 6.20 0.22
CA ILE A 96 4.73 7.65 0.13
C ILE A 96 4.22 8.37 1.37
N ASP A 97 2.98 8.09 1.79
CA ASP A 97 2.37 8.75 2.96
C ASP A 97 3.12 8.39 4.25
N LEU A 98 3.55 7.13 4.40
CA LEU A 98 4.38 6.69 5.52
C LEU A 98 5.76 7.38 5.53
N SER A 99 6.40 7.46 4.36
CA SER A 99 7.70 8.11 4.19
C SER A 99 7.62 9.61 4.47
N LEU A 100 6.52 10.27 4.10
CA LEU A 100 6.24 11.67 4.44
C LEU A 100 6.08 11.86 5.95
N ALA A 101 5.31 11.00 6.60
CA ALA A 101 5.06 11.07 8.04
C ALA A 101 6.36 10.86 8.85
N GLN A 102 7.21 9.95 8.39
CA GLN A 102 8.48 9.62 9.03
C GLN A 102 9.65 10.51 8.58
N GLN A 103 9.45 11.32 7.53
CA GLN A 103 10.51 12.07 6.84
C GLN A 103 11.69 11.17 6.44
N ASP A 104 11.37 9.95 5.97
CA ASP A 104 12.33 8.90 5.65
C ASP A 104 12.11 8.40 4.22
N SER A 105 13.08 8.64 3.35
CA SER A 105 13.02 8.31 1.93
C SER A 105 13.46 6.88 1.59
N ARG A 106 13.91 6.07 2.57
CA ARG A 106 14.49 4.73 2.30
C ARG A 106 13.57 3.82 1.49
N ARG A 107 12.28 3.78 1.85
CA ARG A 107 11.28 2.94 1.15
C ARG A 107 10.90 3.50 -0.23
N ILE A 108 11.14 4.78 -0.48
CA ILE A 108 10.89 5.41 -1.79
C ILE A 108 11.92 4.89 -2.79
N SER A 109 13.20 4.79 -2.40
CA SER A 109 14.23 4.21 -3.27
C SER A 109 13.87 2.80 -3.71
N GLU A 110 13.33 1.97 -2.80
CA GLU A 110 12.87 0.61 -3.13
C GLU A 110 11.75 0.61 -4.18
N LEU A 111 10.80 1.55 -4.12
CA LEU A 111 9.76 1.68 -5.14
C LEU A 111 10.31 2.09 -6.50
N ILE A 112 11.30 2.99 -6.52
CA ILE A 112 11.95 3.45 -7.76
C ILE A 112 12.73 2.29 -8.38
N ASP A 113 13.51 1.56 -7.59
CA ASP A 113 14.32 0.44 -8.05
C ASP A 113 13.46 -0.73 -8.53
N ALA A 114 12.31 -0.97 -7.89
CA ALA A 114 11.31 -1.93 -8.32
C ALA A 114 10.48 -1.46 -9.53
N ASN A 115 10.78 -0.28 -10.09
CA ASN A 115 10.07 0.35 -11.20
C ASN A 115 8.55 0.49 -10.93
N ARG A 116 8.16 0.70 -9.66
CA ARG A 116 6.77 0.95 -9.22
C ARG A 116 6.38 2.44 -9.29
N LEU A 117 7.39 3.32 -9.26
CA LEU A 117 7.26 4.76 -9.50
C LEU A 117 8.11 5.17 -10.71
N TRP A 118 7.46 5.82 -11.67
CA TRP A 118 8.10 6.34 -12.87
C TRP A 118 8.09 7.86 -12.89
N PHE A 119 9.18 8.44 -13.40
CA PHE A 119 9.40 9.89 -13.46
C PHE A 119 9.51 10.29 -14.93
N GLU A 120 8.78 11.34 -15.30
CA GLU A 120 8.73 11.81 -16.68
C GLU A 120 10.14 12.10 -17.22
N GLY A 121 10.44 11.54 -18.40
CA GLY A 121 11.73 11.75 -19.06
C GLY A 121 12.95 11.11 -18.38
N ASP A 122 12.75 10.22 -17.39
CA ASP A 122 13.81 9.67 -16.53
C ASP A 122 14.63 10.77 -15.81
N ASP A 123 13.95 11.87 -15.46
CA ASP A 123 14.57 13.08 -14.94
C ASP A 123 15.15 12.88 -13.53
N VAL A 124 16.49 12.94 -13.44
CA VAL A 124 17.25 12.82 -12.18
C VAL A 124 16.98 13.98 -11.23
N GLU A 125 16.76 15.19 -11.74
CA GLU A 125 16.43 16.36 -10.93
C GLU A 125 15.03 16.21 -10.34
N LEU A 126 14.08 15.70 -11.11
CA LEU A 126 12.72 15.43 -10.64
C LEU A 126 12.72 14.33 -9.55
N LYS A 127 13.46 13.24 -9.75
CA LYS A 127 13.65 12.19 -8.73
C LYS A 127 14.24 12.78 -7.44
N THR A 128 15.27 13.60 -7.57
CA THR A 128 15.92 14.27 -6.42
C THR A 128 14.95 15.22 -5.71
N ALA A 129 14.16 15.98 -6.48
CA ALA A 129 13.16 16.89 -5.95
C ALA A 129 12.03 16.14 -5.20
N PHE A 130 11.62 14.98 -5.71
CA PHE A 130 10.64 14.11 -5.06
C PHE A 130 11.17 13.58 -3.73
N ILE A 131 12.37 13.00 -3.71
CA ILE A 131 13.02 12.50 -2.48
C ILE A 131 13.18 13.64 -1.45
N THR A 132 13.63 14.81 -1.90
CA THR A 132 13.78 15.99 -1.03
C THR A 132 12.43 16.44 -0.43
N ALA A 133 11.33 16.32 -1.20
CA ALA A 133 10.00 16.67 -0.72
C ALA A 133 9.52 15.68 0.36
N ILE A 134 9.82 14.38 0.20
CA ILE A 134 9.57 13.35 1.22
C ILE A 134 10.30 13.68 2.53
N GLU A 135 11.61 13.94 2.46
CA GLU A 135 12.45 14.25 3.62
C GLU A 135 12.06 15.55 4.33
N LYS A 136 11.33 16.43 3.66
CA LYS A 136 10.79 17.67 4.23
C LYS A 136 9.34 17.54 4.71
N GLY A 137 8.68 16.40 4.47
CA GLY A 137 7.25 16.24 4.74
C GLY A 137 6.36 17.12 3.85
N ASP A 138 6.83 17.53 2.67
CA ASP A 138 6.14 18.46 1.77
C ASP A 138 5.11 17.73 0.89
N LYS A 139 4.00 17.32 1.52
CA LYS A 139 2.91 16.61 0.85
C LYS A 139 2.35 17.38 -0.34
N ASN A 140 2.21 18.70 -0.22
CA ASN A 140 1.65 19.54 -1.30
C ASN A 140 2.52 19.47 -2.56
N ARG A 141 3.83 19.46 -2.40
CA ARG A 141 4.76 19.31 -3.53
C ARG A 141 4.67 17.92 -4.17
N ILE A 142 4.55 16.87 -3.36
CA ILE A 142 4.35 15.50 -3.87
C ILE A 142 3.06 15.41 -4.68
N ASP A 143 1.95 15.89 -4.11
CA ASP A 143 0.64 15.84 -4.78
C ASP A 143 0.67 16.67 -6.09
N ALA A 144 1.32 17.85 -6.09
CA ALA A 144 1.51 18.65 -7.30
C ALA A 144 2.34 17.93 -8.38
N MET A 145 3.34 17.12 -8.02
CA MET A 145 4.13 16.34 -8.99
C MET A 145 3.28 15.26 -9.67
N PHE A 146 2.35 14.63 -8.95
CA PHE A 146 1.38 13.70 -9.53
C PHE A 146 0.36 14.43 -10.41
N ASP A 147 -0.20 15.55 -9.93
CA ASP A 147 -1.23 16.32 -10.64
C ASP A 147 -0.71 16.89 -11.96
N ASN A 148 0.57 17.30 -12.00
CA ASN A 148 1.22 17.79 -13.21
C ASN A 148 1.68 16.68 -14.16
N GLY A 149 1.47 15.39 -13.81
CA GLY A 149 1.91 14.27 -14.63
C GLY A 149 3.43 14.13 -14.70
N GLN A 150 4.14 14.55 -13.66
CA GLN A 150 5.60 14.41 -13.59
C GLN A 150 5.98 13.05 -12.99
N VAL A 151 5.13 12.51 -12.11
CA VAL A 151 5.32 11.22 -11.43
C VAL A 151 4.11 10.35 -11.67
N HIS A 152 4.36 9.08 -11.97
CA HIS A 152 3.32 8.10 -12.31
C HIS A 152 3.52 6.80 -11.53
N TYR A 153 2.42 6.19 -11.14
CA TYR A 153 2.41 4.77 -10.77
C TYR A 153 2.56 3.96 -12.04
N THR A 154 3.45 2.99 -12.05
CA THR A 154 3.50 2.01 -13.14
C THR A 154 2.40 0.97 -12.92
N TYR A 155 1.71 0.62 -14.01
CA TYR A 155 0.90 -0.59 -14.02
C TYR A 155 1.88 -1.75 -14.22
N GLU A 156 1.76 -2.81 -13.43
CA GLU A 156 2.45 -4.06 -13.74
C GLU A 156 2.05 -4.46 -15.17
N GLN A 157 3.05 -4.66 -16.04
CA GLN A 157 2.85 -5.17 -17.40
C GLN A 157 2.73 -6.69 -17.38
#